data_AF-A0AAD7J164-F1
#
_entry.id   AF-A0AAD7J164-F1
#
_cell.length_a   1.000
_cell.length_b   1.000
_cell.length_c   1.000
_cell.angle_alpha   90.00
_cell.angle_beta   90.00
_cell.angle_gamma   90.00
#
_symmetry.space_group_name_H-M   'P 1'
#
loop_
_entity.id
_entity.type
_entity.pdbx_description
1 polymer ?
#
loop_
_entity_poly.entity_id
_entity_poly.type
_entity_poly.pdbx_seq_one_letter_code
_entity_poly.pdbx_strand_id
1 'polypeptide(L)' 'TKLKALHKEFNIPTVCKPPPMSLITTLVCDKLDDDITQENGPDTIKTFLALDGLQVPR' A
#
# COMPACT_ATOMS: atom_id res chain seq x y z
N THR A 1 3.43 21.76 -3.92
CA THR A 1 2.05 22.18 -3.59
C THR A 1 1.86 22.16 -2.09
N LYS A 2 0.89 22.90 -1.53
CA LYS A 2 0.56 22.86 -0.09
C LYS A 2 0.35 21.43 0.41
N LEU A 3 -0.25 20.58 -0.42
CA LEU A 3 -0.43 19.14 -0.16
C LEU A 3 0.90 18.40 0.10
N LYS A 4 1.94 18.61 -0.71
CA LYS A 4 3.26 17.97 -0.50
C LYS A 4 3.92 18.43 0.81
N ALA A 5 3.69 19.68 1.21
CA ALA A 5 4.23 20.20 2.48
C ALA A 5 3.56 19.53 3.67
N LEU A 6 2.22 19.39 3.64
CA LEU A 6 1.47 18.64 4.65
C LEU A 6 1.89 17.16 4.69
N HIS A 7 2.03 16.51 3.53
CA HIS A 7 2.49 15.12 3.50
C HIS A 7 3.89 14.96 4.12
N LYS A 8 4.79 15.93 3.92
CA LYS A 8 6.11 15.93 4.57
C LYS A 8 6.02 16.16 6.08
N GLU A 9 5.13 17.05 6.53
CA GLU A 9 4.92 17.36 7.94
C GLU A 9 4.35 16.16 8.71
N PHE A 10 3.37 15.48 8.13
CA PHE A 10 2.72 14.31 8.72
C PHE A 10 3.37 12.98 8.33
N ASN A 11 4.53 13.01 7.67
CA ASN A 11 5.26 11.84 7.19
C ASN A 11 4.41 10.86 6.36
N ILE A 12 3.42 11.41 5.64
CA ILE A 12 2.52 10.64 4.78
C ILE A 12 3.31 10.28 3.51
N PRO A 13 3.45 8.99 3.18
CA PRO A 13 4.12 8.58 1.97
C PRO A 13 3.41 9.21 0.77
N THR A 14 4.18 9.63 -0.23
CA THR A 14 3.61 10.17 -1.47
C THR A 14 4.02 9.25 -2.61
N VAL A 15 3.04 8.85 -3.44
CA VAL A 15 3.29 8.07 -4.66
C VAL A 15 3.99 8.96 -5.70
N CYS A 16 5.26 9.32 -5.46
CA CYS A 16 6.05 10.05 -6.46
C CYS A 16 6.43 9.15 -7.64
N LYS A 17 6.59 7.85 -7.39
CA LYS A 17 6.65 6.78 -8.39
C LYS A 17 6.05 5.53 -7.76
N PRO A 18 4.99 4.94 -8.32
CA PRO A 18 4.48 3.68 -7.79
C PRO A 18 5.58 2.62 -7.87
N PRO A 19 5.63 1.69 -6.89
CA PRO A 19 6.51 0.53 -7.01
C PRO A 19 6.21 -0.24 -8.31
N PRO A 20 7.20 -0.97 -8.85
CA PRO A 20 6.97 -1.79 -10.04
C PRO A 20 5.84 -2.79 -9.78
N MET A 21 4.99 -3.02 -10.79
CA MET A 21 3.81 -3.89 -10.67
C MET A 21 4.16 -5.29 -10.15
N SER A 22 5.30 -5.86 -10.58
CA SER A 22 5.75 -7.18 -10.11
C SER A 22 5.96 -7.23 -8.60
N LEU A 23 6.56 -6.19 -8.02
CA LEU A 23 6.77 -6.10 -6.57
C LEU A 23 5.42 -6.01 -5.83
N ILE A 24 4.51 -5.19 -6.35
CA ILE A 24 3.16 -5.05 -5.78
C ILE A 24 2.42 -6.37 -5.80
N THR A 25 2.45 -7.08 -6.94
CA THR A 25 1.77 -8.37 -7.06
C THR A 25 2.32 -9.40 -6.09
N THR A 26 3.64 -9.49 -5.92
CA THR A 26 4.25 -10.40 -4.95
C THR A 26 3.78 -10.08 -3.53
N LEU A 27 3.84 -8.81 -3.13
CA LEU A 27 3.44 -8.39 -1.79
C LEU A 27 1.95 -8.60 -1.50
N VAL A 28 1.09 -8.41 -2.50
CA VAL A 28 -0.35 -8.70 -2.38
C VAL A 28 -0.58 -10.20 -2.23
N CYS A 29 0.10 -11.04 -3.00
CA CYS A 29 0.03 -12.49 -2.86
C CYS A 29 0.52 -12.95 -1.47
N ASP A 30 1.66 -12.42 -1.00
CA ASP A 30 2.19 -12.75 0.33
C ASP A 30 1.17 -12.43 1.44
N LYS A 31 0.52 -11.25 1.37
CA LYS A 31 -0.52 -10.86 2.35
C LYS A 31 -1.82 -11.63 2.21
N LEU A 32 -2.16 -12.12 1.01
CA LEU A 32 -3.28 -13.02 0.79
C LEU A 32 -3.01 -14.41 1.40
N ASP A 33 -1.77 -14.91 1.26
CA ASP A 33 -1.36 -16.18 1.84
C ASP A 33 -1.33 -16.11 3.38
N ASP A 34 -0.98 -14.95 3.94
CA ASP A 34 -1.08 -14.67 5.38
C ASP A 34 -2.55 -14.56 5.88
N ASP A 35 -3.51 -14.28 4.99
CA ASP A 35 -4.94 -14.18 5.33
C ASP A 35 -5.60 -15.57 5.40
N ILE A 36 -5.31 -16.29 6.48
CA ILE A 36 -5.78 -17.67 6.72
C ILE A 36 -7.31 -17.79 6.64
N THR A 37 -8.06 -16.76 7.06
CA THR A 37 -9.52 -16.79 7.07
C THR A 37 -10.15 -16.42 5.73
N GLN A 38 -9.36 -15.87 4.79
CA GLN A 38 -9.81 -15.39 3.46
C GLN A 38 -10.97 -14.39 3.51
N GLU A 39 -11.14 -13.71 4.64
CA GLU A 39 -12.19 -12.71 4.82
C GLU A 39 -11.75 -11.33 4.32
N ASN A 40 -10.44 -11.13 4.11
CA ASN A 40 -9.91 -9.84 3.67
C ASN A 40 -9.87 -9.77 2.14
N GLY A 41 -10.75 -8.93 1.60
CA GLY A 41 -10.74 -8.60 0.19
C GLY A 41 -9.53 -7.75 -0.24
N PRO A 42 -9.38 -7.53 -1.56
CA PRO A 42 -8.24 -6.79 -2.12
C PRO A 42 -8.07 -5.37 -1.55
N ASP A 43 -9.18 -4.69 -1.24
CA ASP A 43 -9.16 -3.34 -0.66
C ASP A 43 -8.62 -3.36 0.78
N THR A 44 -8.98 -4.37 1.57
CA THR A 44 -8.48 -4.52 2.93
C THR A 44 -6.97 -4.80 2.92
N ILE A 45 -6.51 -5.71 2.05
CA ILE A 45 -5.07 -6.00 1.90
C ILE A 45 -4.29 -4.77 1.46
N LYS A 46 -4.86 -3.96 0.57
CA LYS A 46 -4.29 -2.68 0.17
C LYS A 46 -4.15 -1.71 1.35
N THR A 47 -5.08 -1.70 2.31
CA THR A 47 -4.92 -0.89 3.52
C THR A 47 -3.80 -1.42 4.42
N PHE A 48 -3.66 -2.74 4.58
CA PHE A 48 -2.56 -3.33 5.34
C PHE A 48 -1.19 -3.01 4.72
N LEU A 49 -1.06 -3.15 3.40
CA LEU A 49 0.16 -2.77 2.68
C LEU A 49 0.45 -1.27 2.83
N ALA A 50 -0.57 -0.41 2.83
CA ALA A 50 -0.40 1.01 3.05
C ALA A 50 0.07 1.35 4.48
N LEU A 51 -0.40 0.60 5.50
CA LEU A 51 0.10 0.70 6.88
C LEU A 51 1.56 0.25 6.98
N ASP A 52 1.95 -0.76 6.21
CA ASP A 52 3.34 -1.23 6.06
C ASP A 52 4.21 -0.26 5.21
N GLY A 53 3.67 0.89 4.81
CA GLY A 53 4.37 1.94 4.06
C GLY A 53 4.38 1.76 2.53
N LEU A 54 3.72 0.72 2.02
CA LEU A 54 3.58 0.41 0.61
C LEU A 54 2.26 0.94 0.05
N GLN A 55 2.32 2.10 -0.60
CA GLN A 55 1.17 2.65 -1.30
C GLN A 55 0.97 1.99 -2.66
N VAL A 56 -0.03 1.11 -2.74
CA VAL A 56 -0.49 0.53 -4.00
C VAL A 56 -1.39 1.54 -4.74
N PRO A 57 -1.10 1.91 -6.00
CA PRO A 57 -1.96 2.78 -6.80
C PRO A 57 -3.36 2.16 -7.02
N ARG A 58 -4.36 2.99 -7.36
CA ARG A 58 -5.70 2.52 -7.75
C ARG A 58 -5.69 2.01 -9.18
#